data_AF-A0A1Q3WW59-F1
#
_entry.id   AF-A0A1Q3WW59-F1
#
_cell.length_a   1.000
_cell.length_b   1.000
_cell.length_c   1.000
_cell.angle_alpha   90.00
_cell.angle_beta   90.00
_cell.angle_gamma   90.00
#
_symmetry.space_group_name_H-M   'P 1'
#
loop_
_entity.id
_entity.type
_entity.pdbx_description
1 polymer ?
#
loop_
_entity_poly.entity_id
_entity_poly.type
_entity_poly.pdbx_seq_one_letter_code
_entity_poly.pdbx_strand_id
1 'polypeptide(L)'
;MQPLNNLIYINNRFSMTDFITFKGLKHYPVGNAHLQPGTDGLTISNLSTPLDGITIETKRATFFDLQFNPVFIENDTDFGVTFNLTDNSNGFRAMAQWAIAQHLETSVAYLFLNSKLEGEQIMVTGFNAGNNIFQRVFEQTGIPGYNWMIVGVFDLAYNKAELTGIDCRMAMIRDKAGKVIEVTIVKSFRCKGIMTPISGKSLLRYSNKIRQTQSFAIDSLQIASSLYYPGGLPEEKEGYISQAVITGQGMPALVLTDEYSGR
;
A
#
# COMPACT_ATOMS: atom_id res chain seq x y z
N MET A 1 30.16 15.54 4.17
CA MET A 1 28.94 15.14 3.45
C MET A 1 27.89 14.82 4.51
N GLN A 2 26.90 15.72 4.68
CA GLN A 2 25.85 15.57 5.70
C GLN A 2 24.77 14.58 5.24
N PRO A 3 24.15 13.81 6.15
CA PRO A 3 23.07 12.90 5.80
C PRO A 3 21.75 13.68 5.61
N LEU A 4 21.09 13.47 4.47
CA LEU A 4 19.73 13.93 4.20
C LEU A 4 18.73 13.15 5.07
N ASN A 5 18.45 13.68 6.26
CA ASN A 5 17.25 13.33 7.03
C ASN A 5 16.02 13.92 6.34
N ASN A 6 15.53 13.28 5.28
CA ASN A 6 14.22 13.60 4.71
C ASN A 6 13.11 12.97 5.56
N LEU A 7 12.94 13.47 6.78
CA LEU A 7 11.64 13.40 7.46
C LEU A 7 10.75 14.42 6.75
N ILE A 8 9.70 13.92 6.08
CA ILE A 8 8.74 14.73 5.35
C ILE A 8 7.96 15.57 6.39
N TYR A 9 8.35 16.82 6.55
CA TYR A 9 7.55 17.83 7.25
C TYR A 9 6.41 18.25 6.32
N ILE A 10 5.24 17.65 6.49
CA ILE A 10 4.01 18.18 5.87
C ILE A 10 3.59 19.39 6.70
N ASN A 11 4.04 20.57 6.29
CA ASN A 11 3.62 21.84 6.87
C ASN A 11 2.21 22.17 6.36
N ASN A 12 1.19 21.52 6.93
CA ASN A 12 -0.22 21.81 6.64
C ASN A 12 -0.63 23.14 7.28
N ARG A 13 -0.40 24.26 6.59
CA ARG A 13 -1.22 25.47 6.77
C ARG A 13 -2.12 25.64 5.56
N PHE A 14 -3.09 24.74 5.42
CA PHE A 14 -4.23 24.92 4.52
C PHE A 14 -5.34 25.69 5.24
N SER A 15 -5.98 26.63 4.55
CA SER A 15 -7.21 27.28 5.01
C SER A 15 -8.28 26.21 5.25
N MET A 16 -8.78 26.12 6.49
CA MET A 16 -9.83 25.19 6.92
C MET A 16 -11.18 25.54 6.27
N THR A 17 -11.53 24.99 5.10
CA THR A 17 -12.95 24.98 4.72
C THR A 17 -13.53 23.70 4.14
N ASP A 18 -12.89 22.93 3.27
CA ASP A 18 -13.67 21.86 2.59
C ASP A 18 -13.15 20.45 2.88
N PHE A 19 -13.63 19.88 4.00
CA PHE A 19 -13.57 18.42 4.21
C PHE A 19 -14.84 17.77 3.70
N ILE A 20 -14.73 16.54 3.22
CA ILE A 20 -15.88 15.69 2.89
C ILE A 20 -16.07 14.65 3.99
N THR A 21 -17.31 14.44 4.38
CA THR A 21 -17.66 13.30 5.25
C THR A 21 -18.04 12.11 4.37
N PHE A 22 -17.31 11.02 4.52
CA PHE A 22 -17.62 9.73 3.88
C PHE A 22 -17.52 8.66 4.97
N LYS A 23 -18.45 7.70 4.99
CA LYS A 23 -18.55 6.62 6.00
C LYS A 23 -18.40 7.06 7.47
N GLY A 24 -18.72 8.32 7.78
CA GLY A 24 -18.66 8.89 9.12
C GLY A 24 -17.28 9.43 9.56
N LEU A 25 -16.27 9.43 8.67
CA LEU A 25 -14.96 10.06 8.89
C LEU A 25 -14.78 11.30 8.01
N LYS A 26 -13.87 12.18 8.42
CA LYS A 26 -13.55 13.42 7.70
C LYS A 26 -12.37 13.20 6.76
N HIS A 27 -12.51 13.69 5.55
CA HIS A 27 -11.58 13.52 4.45
C HIS A 27 -11.12 14.89 3.94
N TYR A 28 -9.82 15.03 3.78
CA TYR A 28 -9.18 16.26 3.33
C TYR A 28 -8.35 15.95 2.07
N PRO A 29 -8.49 16.73 0.98
CA PRO A 29 -7.59 16.59 -0.16
C PRO A 29 -6.16 16.93 0.27
N VAL A 30 -5.20 16.24 -0.34
CA VAL A 30 -3.76 16.51 -0.18
C VAL A 30 -3.19 16.92 -1.52
N GLY A 31 -2.36 17.96 -1.53
CA GLY A 31 -1.75 18.48 -2.75
C GLY A 31 -2.81 19.08 -3.68
N ASN A 32 -2.81 18.66 -4.95
CA ASN A 32 -3.76 19.11 -5.96
C ASN A 32 -5.02 18.23 -6.05
N ALA A 33 -5.15 17.23 -5.18
CA ALA A 33 -6.25 16.28 -5.27
C ALA A 33 -7.62 16.96 -5.10
N HIS A 34 -8.62 16.44 -5.81
CA HIS A 34 -10.00 16.84 -5.67
C HIS A 34 -10.85 15.68 -5.14
N LEU A 35 -11.71 15.98 -4.17
CA LEU A 35 -12.62 15.00 -3.57
C LEU A 35 -14.04 15.22 -4.08
N GLN A 36 -14.68 14.17 -4.58
CA GLN A 36 -16.04 14.23 -5.10
C GLN A 36 -16.85 13.00 -4.63
N PRO A 37 -17.93 13.19 -3.84
CA PRO A 37 -18.84 12.09 -3.51
C PRO A 37 -19.57 11.60 -4.75
N GLY A 38 -19.66 10.28 -4.91
CA GLY A 38 -20.43 9.60 -5.96
C GLY A 38 -21.34 8.52 -5.39
N THR A 39 -22.08 7.83 -6.26
CA THR A 39 -22.96 6.71 -5.88
C THR A 39 -22.17 5.51 -5.36
N ASP A 40 -20.97 5.31 -5.90
CA ASP A 40 -20.17 4.10 -5.67
C ASP A 40 -19.04 4.33 -4.65
N GLY A 41 -18.89 5.55 -4.13
CA GLY A 41 -17.82 5.90 -3.20
C GLY A 41 -17.41 7.36 -3.22
N LEU A 42 -16.27 7.67 -2.61
CA LEU A 42 -15.59 8.95 -2.65
C LEU A 42 -14.49 8.93 -3.72
N THR A 43 -14.68 9.69 -4.79
CA THR A 43 -13.68 9.84 -5.86
C THR A 43 -12.60 10.83 -5.42
N ILE A 44 -11.35 10.43 -5.62
CA ILE A 44 -10.11 11.18 -5.37
C ILE A 44 -9.44 11.34 -6.73
N SER A 45 -9.46 12.53 -7.30
CA SER A 45 -8.94 12.80 -8.64
C SER A 45 -7.82 13.83 -8.62
N ASN A 46 -7.20 14.06 -9.79
CA ASN A 46 -6.09 15.01 -9.97
C ASN A 46 -4.82 14.61 -9.18
N LEU A 47 -4.49 13.32 -9.22
CA LEU A 47 -3.29 12.74 -8.61
C LEU A 47 -2.06 12.94 -9.52
N SER A 48 -1.74 14.21 -9.78
CA SER A 48 -0.74 14.66 -10.75
C SER A 48 0.71 14.53 -10.27
N THR A 49 0.91 14.58 -8.95
CA THR A 49 2.22 14.51 -8.29
C THR A 49 2.24 13.38 -7.26
N PRO A 50 3.43 12.85 -6.88
CA PRO A 50 3.53 11.71 -5.96
C PRO A 50 2.92 11.94 -4.55
N LEU A 51 2.67 13.19 -4.19
CA LEU A 51 2.13 13.59 -2.89
C LEU A 51 0.64 13.93 -2.95
N ASP A 52 0.04 13.95 -4.13
CA ASP A 52 -1.40 14.19 -4.27
C ASP A 52 -2.18 13.00 -3.70
N GLY A 53 -3.28 13.29 -3.00
CA GLY A 53 -4.05 12.24 -2.35
C GLY A 53 -5.08 12.72 -1.34
N ILE A 54 -5.21 11.98 -0.25
CA ILE A 54 -6.25 12.20 0.76
C ILE A 54 -5.71 11.94 2.17
N THR A 55 -6.20 12.72 3.14
CA THR A 55 -6.01 12.49 4.57
C THR A 55 -7.37 12.21 5.20
N ILE A 56 -7.45 11.17 6.03
CA ILE A 56 -8.67 10.68 6.67
C ILE A 56 -8.48 10.69 8.18
N GLU A 57 -9.36 11.36 8.94
CA GLU A 57 -9.30 11.39 10.41
C GLU A 57 -9.96 10.16 11.03
N THR A 58 -9.19 9.36 11.78
CA THR A 58 -9.59 8.00 12.19
C THR A 58 -10.18 7.92 13.61
N LYS A 59 -10.42 9.06 14.28
CA LYS A 59 -11.01 9.18 15.63
C LYS A 59 -10.26 8.39 16.73
N ARG A 60 -8.93 8.31 16.64
CA ARG A 60 -8.06 7.56 17.58
C ARG A 60 -8.32 6.05 17.48
N ALA A 61 -7.96 5.48 16.34
CA ALA A 61 -8.11 4.06 16.05
C ALA A 61 -6.87 3.24 16.44
N THR A 62 -7.03 1.94 16.65
CA THR A 62 -5.95 0.95 16.81
C THR A 62 -5.70 0.17 15.51
N PHE A 63 -6.67 0.17 14.60
CA PHE A 63 -6.51 -0.31 13.23
C PHE A 63 -7.28 0.59 12.25
N PHE A 64 -6.84 0.57 10.99
CA PHE A 64 -7.53 1.22 9.89
C PHE A 64 -7.59 0.28 8.68
N ASP A 65 -8.71 0.33 7.99
CA ASP A 65 -9.06 -0.50 6.86
C ASP A 65 -9.67 0.39 5.77
N LEU A 66 -9.32 0.13 4.52
CA LEU A 66 -9.80 0.90 3.38
C LEU A 66 -9.92 0.01 2.16
N GLN A 67 -10.91 0.31 1.33
CA GLN A 67 -11.16 -0.41 0.09
C GLN A 67 -11.34 0.55 -1.07
N PHE A 68 -10.53 0.40 -2.11
CA PHE A 68 -10.68 1.14 -3.36
C PHE A 68 -11.43 0.32 -4.42
N ASN A 69 -12.05 1.05 -5.36
CA ASN A 69 -12.53 0.46 -6.61
C ASN A 69 -11.39 -0.19 -7.39
N PRO A 70 -11.75 -1.09 -8.32
CA PRO A 70 -10.78 -1.68 -9.22
C PRO A 70 -9.92 -0.68 -9.97
N VAL A 71 -8.68 -1.11 -10.19
CA VAL A 71 -7.69 -0.46 -11.05
C VAL A 71 -7.36 -1.45 -12.16
N PHE A 72 -7.66 -1.06 -13.39
CA PHE A 72 -7.35 -1.87 -14.56
C PHE A 72 -5.87 -1.65 -14.93
N ILE A 73 -5.09 -2.74 -15.03
CA ILE A 73 -3.73 -2.66 -15.56
C ILE A 73 -3.83 -2.80 -17.09
N GLU A 74 -3.66 -1.69 -17.79
CA GLU A 74 -3.62 -1.62 -19.27
C GLU A 74 -2.23 -1.25 -19.76
N ASN A 75 -1.90 -1.46 -21.04
CA ASN A 75 -0.63 -0.99 -21.59
C ASN A 75 -0.38 0.49 -21.22
N ASP A 76 0.82 0.81 -20.74
CA ASP A 76 1.25 2.13 -20.23
C ASP A 76 0.67 2.55 -18.86
N THR A 77 0.10 1.60 -18.10
CA THR A 77 -0.34 1.85 -16.72
C THR A 77 0.79 1.62 -15.73
N ASP A 78 1.39 2.71 -15.26
CA ASP A 78 2.27 2.72 -14.10
C ASP A 78 1.59 3.45 -12.94
N PHE A 79 1.49 2.83 -11.78
CA PHE A 79 0.98 3.51 -10.59
C PHE A 79 1.68 3.11 -9.31
N GLY A 80 1.67 4.04 -8.35
CA GLY A 80 2.17 3.82 -7.00
C GLY A 80 1.16 4.31 -5.98
N VAL A 81 1.03 3.57 -4.87
CA VAL A 81 0.22 3.96 -3.73
C VAL A 81 1.10 3.96 -2.49
N THR A 82 1.04 5.06 -1.74
CA THR A 82 1.56 5.13 -0.37
C THR A 82 0.38 5.21 0.57
N PHE A 83 0.36 4.36 1.57
CA PHE A 83 -0.57 4.43 2.68
C PHE A 83 0.23 4.59 3.97
N ASN A 84 -0.01 5.69 4.68
CA ASN A 84 0.69 6.07 5.89
C ASN A 84 -0.31 6.29 7.03
N LEU A 85 0.06 5.82 8.23
CA LEU A 85 -0.67 6.08 9.45
C LEU A 85 0.12 7.02 10.35
N THR A 86 -0.54 8.04 10.86
CA THR A 86 0.06 9.04 11.74
C THR A 86 -0.78 9.31 12.98
N ASP A 87 -0.16 9.89 14.01
CA ASP A 87 -0.87 10.49 15.14
C ASP A 87 -1.31 11.94 14.86
N ASN A 88 -1.96 12.58 15.85
CA ASN A 88 -2.43 13.97 15.78
C ASN A 88 -1.29 15.01 15.61
N SER A 89 -0.04 14.62 15.84
CA SER A 89 1.16 15.45 15.68
C SER A 89 1.92 15.10 14.41
N ASN A 90 1.31 14.35 13.47
CA ASN A 90 1.93 13.81 12.26
C ASN A 90 3.10 12.85 12.53
N GLY A 91 3.17 12.30 13.76
CA GLY A 91 4.15 11.28 14.13
C GLY A 91 3.85 9.97 13.42
N PHE A 92 4.84 9.48 12.66
CA PHE A 92 4.76 8.23 11.90
C PHE A 92 4.41 7.02 12.78
N ARG A 93 3.45 6.20 12.34
CA ARG A 93 3.05 4.93 12.98
C ARG A 93 3.38 3.73 12.12
N ALA A 94 2.94 3.73 10.88
CA ALA A 94 3.09 2.61 9.95
C ALA A 94 3.01 3.11 8.53
N MET A 95 3.61 2.39 7.58
CA MET A 95 3.43 2.67 6.17
C MET A 95 3.48 1.41 5.33
N ALA A 96 2.66 1.42 4.29
CA ALA A 96 2.69 0.50 3.19
C ALA A 96 2.93 1.27 1.89
N GLN A 97 3.76 0.73 1.03
CA GLN A 97 3.95 1.27 -0.31
C GLN A 97 4.06 0.12 -1.31
N TRP A 98 3.25 0.21 -2.36
CA TRP A 98 3.32 -0.69 -3.49
C TRP A 98 3.22 0.08 -4.79
N ALA A 99 3.75 -0.52 -5.85
CA ALA A 99 3.65 0.04 -7.19
C ALA A 99 3.48 -1.09 -8.21
N ILE A 100 2.77 -0.78 -9.27
CA ILE A 100 2.74 -1.55 -10.50
C ILE A 100 3.49 -0.74 -11.55
N ALA A 101 4.47 -1.34 -12.20
CA ALA A 101 5.09 -0.74 -13.38
C ALA A 101 5.24 -1.75 -14.50
N GLN A 102 5.04 -1.29 -15.73
CA GLN A 102 5.14 -2.13 -16.92
C GLN A 102 6.53 -2.13 -17.52
N HIS A 103 6.82 -3.19 -18.27
CA HIS A 103 7.97 -3.19 -19.15
C HIS A 103 7.56 -2.67 -20.52
N LEU A 104 8.19 -1.59 -21.00
CA LEU A 104 7.85 -0.97 -22.29
C LEU A 104 7.99 -1.93 -23.49
N GLU A 105 8.86 -2.95 -23.37
CA GLU A 105 9.18 -3.88 -24.47
C GLU A 105 8.53 -5.27 -24.31
N THR A 106 7.83 -5.56 -23.21
CA THR A 106 7.25 -6.89 -22.98
C THR A 106 5.86 -6.78 -22.37
N SER A 107 4.94 -7.68 -22.71
CA SER A 107 3.57 -7.73 -22.19
C SER A 107 3.50 -8.23 -20.74
N VAL A 108 4.22 -7.57 -19.82
CA VAL A 108 4.23 -7.92 -18.39
C VAL A 108 4.17 -6.67 -17.51
N ALA A 109 3.56 -6.82 -16.35
CA ALA A 109 3.56 -5.83 -15.27
C ALA A 109 4.27 -6.38 -14.03
N TYR A 110 5.10 -5.57 -13.40
CA TYR A 110 5.82 -5.91 -12.17
C TYR A 110 5.11 -5.33 -10.96
N LEU A 111 4.93 -6.15 -9.93
CA LEU A 111 4.48 -5.71 -8.62
C LEU A 111 5.68 -5.47 -7.71
N PHE A 112 5.82 -4.21 -7.29
CA PHE A 112 6.85 -3.74 -6.37
C PHE A 112 6.28 -3.47 -5.00
N LEU A 113 7.06 -3.80 -3.97
CA LEU A 113 6.79 -3.42 -2.58
C LEU A 113 7.98 -2.70 -1.99
N ASN A 114 7.72 -1.73 -1.12
CA ASN A 114 8.77 -1.12 -0.30
C ASN A 114 9.02 -1.96 0.94
N SER A 115 10.04 -2.82 0.86
CA SER A 115 10.35 -3.79 1.91
C SER A 115 10.79 -3.17 3.24
N LYS A 116 11.53 -2.06 3.20
CA LYS A 116 12.12 -1.42 4.38
C LYS A 116 11.08 -0.91 5.37
N LEU A 117 9.90 -0.54 4.87
CA LEU A 117 8.90 0.20 5.62
C LEU A 117 7.73 -0.67 6.09
N GLU A 118 7.67 -1.93 5.63
CA GLU A 118 6.52 -2.81 5.85
C GLU A 118 6.78 -4.00 6.79
N GLY A 119 8.02 -4.47 6.90
CA GLY A 119 8.35 -5.64 7.73
C GLY A 119 9.64 -6.33 7.31
N GLU A 120 10.27 -7.07 8.22
CA GLU A 120 11.48 -7.86 7.91
C GLU A 120 11.18 -9.02 6.95
N GLN A 121 9.97 -9.57 7.07
CA GLN A 121 9.43 -10.62 6.22
C GLN A 121 8.12 -10.17 5.59
N ILE A 122 7.98 -10.45 4.30
CA ILE A 122 6.78 -10.17 3.52
C ILE A 122 6.30 -11.47 2.92
N MET A 123 5.12 -11.91 3.31
CA MET A 123 4.46 -13.09 2.78
C MET A 123 3.53 -12.70 1.65
N VAL A 124 3.70 -13.31 0.49
CA VAL A 124 2.85 -13.13 -0.68
C VAL A 124 2.18 -14.46 -0.99
N THR A 125 0.85 -14.45 -1.01
CA THR A 125 0.02 -15.63 -1.18
C THR A 125 -0.94 -15.41 -2.34
N GLY A 126 -0.88 -16.26 -3.35
CA GLY A 126 -1.83 -16.28 -4.46
C GLY A 126 -2.92 -17.31 -4.22
N PHE A 127 -4.16 -16.94 -4.56
CA PHE A 127 -5.32 -17.81 -4.44
C PHE A 127 -6.01 -18.02 -5.80
N ASN A 128 -6.73 -19.13 -5.92
CA ASN A 128 -7.65 -19.41 -7.01
C ASN A 128 -8.82 -20.26 -6.49
N ALA A 129 -10.04 -19.77 -6.68
CA ALA A 129 -11.28 -20.30 -6.13
C ALA A 129 -11.19 -20.53 -4.60
N GLY A 130 -10.55 -19.60 -3.90
CA GLY A 130 -10.32 -19.66 -2.45
C GLY A 130 -9.19 -20.60 -2.00
N ASN A 131 -8.55 -21.35 -2.91
CA ASN A 131 -7.43 -22.23 -2.57
C ASN A 131 -6.10 -21.49 -2.68
N ASN A 132 -5.22 -21.67 -1.70
CA ASN A 132 -3.82 -21.22 -1.79
C ASN A 132 -3.10 -22.07 -2.85
N ILE A 133 -2.69 -21.42 -3.94
CA ILE A 133 -2.00 -22.05 -5.07
C ILE A 133 -0.50 -21.77 -5.06
N PHE A 134 -0.07 -20.69 -4.41
CA PHE A 134 1.31 -20.49 -4.02
C PHE A 134 1.41 -19.58 -2.80
N GLN A 135 2.49 -19.78 -2.03
CA GLN A 135 2.91 -18.89 -0.96
C GLN A 135 4.42 -18.71 -1.04
N ARG A 136 4.89 -17.46 -0.91
CA ARG A 136 6.31 -17.11 -0.89
C ARG A 136 6.57 -16.10 0.22
N VAL A 137 7.67 -16.29 0.94
CA VAL A 137 8.16 -15.34 1.94
C VAL A 137 9.39 -14.66 1.37
N PHE A 138 9.39 -13.34 1.41
CA PHE A 138 10.50 -12.50 1.01
C PHE A 138 11.11 -11.84 2.23
N GLU A 139 12.42 -11.92 2.34
CA GLU A 139 13.19 -11.21 3.37
C GLU A 139 13.63 -9.86 2.81
N GLN A 140 13.69 -8.84 3.68
CA GLN A 140 14.31 -7.57 3.33
C GLN A 140 15.70 -7.80 2.71
N THR A 141 15.99 -7.06 1.63
CA THR A 141 17.23 -7.27 0.87
C THR A 141 18.48 -6.97 1.70
N GLY A 142 18.35 -6.10 2.72
CA GLY A 142 19.45 -5.64 3.58
C GLY A 142 20.46 -4.73 2.85
N ILE A 143 20.15 -4.31 1.62
CA ILE A 143 21.07 -3.54 0.79
C ILE A 143 20.84 -2.04 1.03
N PRO A 144 21.85 -1.30 1.51
CA PRO A 144 21.73 0.14 1.73
C PRO A 144 21.27 0.88 0.46
N GLY A 145 20.24 1.71 0.58
CA GLY A 145 19.70 2.50 -0.53
C GLY A 145 18.67 1.79 -1.41
N TYR A 146 18.44 0.49 -1.23
CA TYR A 146 17.46 -0.27 -2.01
C TYR A 146 16.28 -0.71 -1.14
N ASN A 147 15.18 0.05 -1.22
CA ASN A 147 13.98 -0.22 -0.41
C ASN A 147 12.93 -1.03 -1.18
N TRP A 148 12.91 -0.93 -2.52
CA TRP A 148 11.92 -1.57 -3.38
C TRP A 148 12.36 -2.97 -3.84
N MET A 149 11.40 -3.89 -3.88
CA MET A 149 11.60 -5.27 -4.33
C MET A 149 10.46 -5.72 -5.25
N ILE A 150 10.78 -6.54 -6.25
CA ILE A 150 9.78 -7.18 -7.11
C ILE A 150 9.31 -8.45 -6.43
N VAL A 151 8.00 -8.58 -6.19
CA VAL A 151 7.41 -9.78 -5.59
C VAL A 151 6.69 -10.68 -6.59
N GLY A 152 6.32 -10.14 -7.75
CA GLY A 152 5.76 -10.94 -8.82
C GLY A 152 5.62 -10.20 -10.13
N VAL A 153 5.31 -10.98 -11.16
CA VAL A 153 5.15 -10.55 -12.53
C VAL A 153 3.80 -11.03 -13.02
N PHE A 154 2.96 -10.11 -13.47
CA PHE A 154 1.71 -10.41 -14.15
C PHE A 154 1.96 -10.52 -15.65
N ASP A 155 1.50 -11.61 -16.26
CA ASP A 155 1.45 -11.77 -17.71
C ASP A 155 0.20 -11.06 -18.27
N LEU A 156 0.41 -10.10 -19.16
CA LEU A 156 -0.64 -9.30 -19.81
C LEU A 156 -0.95 -9.78 -21.23
N ALA A 157 -0.25 -10.79 -21.77
CA ALA A 157 -0.36 -11.20 -23.17
C ALA A 157 -1.71 -11.85 -23.51
N TYR A 158 -2.38 -12.47 -22.53
CA TYR A 158 -3.59 -13.28 -22.77
C TYR A 158 -4.88 -12.63 -22.27
N ASN A 159 -4.82 -11.77 -21.25
CA ASN A 159 -5.95 -10.99 -20.72
C ASN A 159 -5.39 -9.79 -19.93
N LYS A 160 -6.15 -8.68 -19.87
CA LYS A 160 -5.85 -7.58 -18.95
C LYS A 160 -5.80 -8.13 -17.52
N ALA A 161 -4.72 -7.83 -16.79
CA ALA A 161 -4.70 -8.10 -15.36
C ALA A 161 -5.56 -7.05 -14.67
N GLU A 162 -6.67 -7.47 -14.09
CA GLU A 162 -7.50 -6.60 -13.28
C GLU A 162 -6.97 -6.65 -11.85
N LEU A 163 -6.61 -5.52 -11.22
CA LEU A 163 -6.43 -5.45 -9.77
C LEU A 163 -7.69 -4.83 -9.19
N THR A 164 -8.62 -5.68 -8.80
CA THR A 164 -9.92 -5.29 -8.24
C THR A 164 -9.87 -5.32 -6.71
N GLY A 165 -10.71 -4.52 -6.04
CA GLY A 165 -10.87 -4.56 -4.58
C GLY A 165 -9.56 -4.44 -3.81
N ILE A 166 -8.82 -3.36 -4.07
CA ILE A 166 -7.57 -3.06 -3.36
C ILE A 166 -7.93 -2.70 -1.91
N ASP A 167 -7.65 -3.64 -1.03
CA ASP A 167 -7.82 -3.51 0.41
C ASP A 167 -6.44 -3.30 1.03
N CYS A 168 -6.34 -2.36 1.96
CA CYS A 168 -5.21 -2.32 2.87
C CYS A 168 -5.66 -2.13 4.31
N ARG A 169 -5.37 -3.13 5.13
CA ARG A 169 -5.56 -3.10 6.58
C ARG A 169 -4.22 -2.92 7.29
N MET A 170 -4.19 -2.00 8.24
CA MET A 170 -3.07 -1.85 9.17
C MET A 170 -3.59 -1.90 10.60
N ALA A 171 -2.98 -2.71 11.45
CA ALA A 171 -3.38 -2.87 12.84
C ALA A 171 -2.17 -2.82 13.78
N MET A 172 -2.31 -2.08 14.87
CA MET A 172 -1.34 -2.04 15.96
C MET A 172 -1.75 -3.04 17.04
N ILE A 173 -0.95 -4.07 17.23
CA ILE A 173 -1.16 -5.11 18.23
C ILE A 173 -0.48 -4.69 19.53
N ARG A 174 -1.23 -4.75 20.63
CA ARG A 174 -0.77 -4.34 21.95
C ARG A 174 -0.61 -5.53 22.89
N ASP A 175 0.37 -5.46 23.78
CA ASP A 175 0.52 -6.38 24.89
C ASP A 175 -0.50 -6.12 26.02
N LYS A 176 -0.42 -6.90 27.10
CA LYS A 176 -1.31 -6.73 28.27
C LYS A 176 -1.12 -5.41 29.01
N ALA A 177 0.05 -4.77 28.87
CA ALA A 177 0.32 -3.46 29.45
C ALA A 177 -0.14 -2.30 28.55
N GLY A 178 -0.66 -2.62 27.36
CA GLY A 178 -1.13 -1.64 26.38
C GLY A 178 -0.03 -1.13 25.44
N LYS A 179 1.18 -1.70 25.47
CA LYS A 179 2.27 -1.31 24.57
C LYS A 179 2.13 -1.97 23.21
N VAL A 180 2.35 -1.22 22.13
CA VAL A 180 2.36 -1.71 20.75
C VAL A 180 3.61 -2.56 20.55
N ILE A 181 3.41 -3.87 20.41
CA ILE A 181 4.48 -4.85 20.21
C ILE A 181 4.58 -5.31 18.76
N GLU A 182 3.56 -5.05 17.95
CA GLU A 182 3.57 -5.43 16.54
C GLU A 182 2.68 -4.49 15.74
N VAL A 183 3.08 -4.20 14.50
CA VAL A 183 2.22 -3.59 13.49
C VAL A 183 2.07 -4.58 12.36
N THR A 184 0.85 -5.01 12.09
CA THR A 184 0.52 -5.90 10.97
C THR A 184 -0.04 -5.10 9.82
N ILE A 185 0.42 -5.41 8.60
CA ILE A 185 -0.04 -4.79 7.36
C ILE A 185 -0.51 -5.92 6.44
N VAL A 186 -1.75 -5.84 5.99
CA VAL A 186 -2.32 -6.80 5.03
C VAL A 186 -2.87 -6.02 3.86
N LYS A 187 -2.38 -6.34 2.66
CA LYS A 187 -2.94 -5.86 1.40
C LYS A 187 -3.63 -7.02 0.71
N SER A 188 -4.82 -6.80 0.19
CA SER A 188 -5.50 -7.78 -0.63
C SER A 188 -5.86 -7.15 -1.96
N PHE A 189 -5.60 -7.90 -3.03
CA PHE A 189 -5.98 -7.55 -4.38
C PHE A 189 -6.79 -8.72 -4.92
N ARG A 190 -8.05 -8.49 -5.28
CA ARG A 190 -8.69 -9.41 -6.21
C ARG A 190 -8.02 -9.22 -7.56
N CYS A 191 -7.78 -10.30 -8.27
CA CYS A 191 -7.19 -10.17 -9.58
C CYS A 191 -7.68 -11.23 -10.55
N LYS A 192 -7.42 -11.02 -11.84
CA LYS A 192 -7.62 -12.07 -12.83
C LYS A 192 -6.40 -12.05 -13.72
N GLY A 193 -5.54 -13.04 -13.56
CA GLY A 193 -4.30 -13.06 -14.33
C GLY A 193 -3.44 -14.28 -14.04
N ILE A 194 -2.39 -14.41 -14.86
CA ILE A 194 -1.32 -15.37 -14.62
C ILE A 194 -0.20 -14.59 -13.93
N MET A 195 0.13 -15.00 -12.71
CA MET A 195 1.21 -14.39 -11.94
C MET A 195 2.35 -15.38 -11.78
N THR A 196 3.56 -14.87 -12.02
CA THR A 196 4.79 -15.56 -11.67
C THR A 196 5.36 -14.90 -10.41
N PRO A 197 5.32 -15.55 -9.23
CA PRO A 197 6.02 -15.03 -8.06
C PRO A 197 7.54 -15.10 -8.32
N ILE A 198 8.29 -14.11 -7.84
CA ILE A 198 9.74 -14.11 -8.01
C ILE A 198 10.42 -14.95 -6.93
N SER A 199 11.45 -15.70 -7.29
CA SER A 199 12.30 -16.40 -6.33
C SER A 199 13.36 -15.47 -5.72
N GLY A 200 13.34 -15.30 -4.40
CA GLY A 200 14.46 -14.76 -3.64
C GLY A 200 14.73 -13.26 -3.83
N LYS A 201 15.90 -12.81 -3.34
CA LYS A 201 16.34 -11.39 -3.26
C LYS A 201 16.47 -10.76 -4.65
N SER A 202 15.35 -10.45 -5.30
CA SER A 202 15.33 -9.89 -6.64
C SER A 202 15.72 -8.42 -6.59
N LEU A 203 17.02 -8.21 -6.78
CA LEU A 203 17.62 -6.93 -7.12
C LEU A 203 17.01 -6.38 -8.42
N LEU A 204 16.85 -5.05 -8.43
CA LEU A 204 16.37 -4.15 -9.49
C LEU A 204 17.03 -4.23 -10.87
N ARG A 205 17.67 -5.34 -11.23
CA ARG A 205 18.04 -5.53 -12.63
C ARG A 205 16.78 -5.95 -13.38
N TYR A 206 16.23 -5.01 -14.14
CA TYR A 206 15.49 -5.21 -15.41
C TYR A 206 16.31 -6.10 -16.36
N SER A 207 16.71 -7.28 -15.89
CA SER A 207 17.40 -8.25 -16.71
C SER A 207 16.31 -9.19 -17.20
N ASN A 208 16.32 -9.44 -18.50
CA ASN A 208 15.48 -10.42 -19.21
C ASN A 208 15.67 -11.87 -18.71
N LYS A 209 16.24 -12.06 -17.51
CA LYS A 209 16.58 -13.32 -16.85
C LYS A 209 16.09 -13.35 -15.41
N ILE A 210 14.91 -12.79 -15.13
CA ILE A 210 14.14 -13.28 -14.00
C ILE A 210 13.99 -14.78 -14.22
N ARG A 211 14.59 -15.60 -13.35
CA ARG A 211 14.38 -17.04 -13.37
C ARG A 211 12.92 -17.26 -13.00
N GLN A 212 12.06 -17.33 -14.02
CA GLN A 212 10.65 -17.59 -13.84
C GLN A 212 10.52 -18.92 -13.11
N THR A 213 10.10 -18.85 -11.85
CA THR A 213 9.49 -20.01 -11.22
C THR A 213 8.12 -20.22 -11.86
N GLN A 214 7.56 -21.40 -11.68
CA GLN A 214 6.22 -21.76 -12.15
C GLN A 214 5.21 -20.60 -12.10
N SER A 215 4.46 -20.41 -13.17
CA SER A 215 3.38 -19.41 -13.25
C SER A 215 2.07 -20.01 -12.76
N PHE A 216 1.23 -19.18 -12.15
CA PHE A 216 -0.03 -19.60 -11.56
C PHE A 216 -1.18 -18.70 -12.02
N ALA A 217 -2.31 -19.29 -12.42
CA ALA A 217 -3.54 -18.54 -12.63
C ALA A 217 -4.17 -18.20 -11.27
N ILE A 218 -4.32 -16.91 -10.98
CA ILE A 218 -4.78 -16.41 -9.68
C ILE A 218 -6.06 -15.58 -9.83
N ASP A 219 -6.95 -15.67 -8.84
CA ASP A 219 -8.14 -14.82 -8.69
C ASP A 219 -8.03 -13.76 -7.59
N SER A 220 -7.02 -13.91 -6.72
CA SER A 220 -6.70 -12.96 -5.66
C SER A 220 -5.27 -13.14 -5.15
N LEU A 221 -4.73 -12.07 -4.62
CA LEU A 221 -3.39 -11.93 -4.08
C LEU A 221 -3.49 -11.30 -2.69
N GLN A 222 -2.84 -11.90 -1.71
CA GLN A 222 -2.66 -11.31 -0.39
C GLN A 222 -1.18 -11.07 -0.13
N ILE A 223 -0.87 -9.92 0.45
CA ILE A 223 0.47 -9.53 0.88
C ILE A 223 0.38 -9.18 2.35
N ALA A 224 1.02 -9.96 3.19
CA ALA A 224 1.02 -9.78 4.63
C ALA A 224 2.46 -9.54 5.12
N SER A 225 2.62 -8.55 5.97
CA SER A 225 3.90 -8.23 6.63
C SER A 225 3.65 -7.73 8.04
N SER A 226 4.68 -7.84 8.88
CA SER A 226 4.64 -7.22 10.20
C SER A 226 5.98 -6.65 10.65
N LEU A 227 5.88 -5.64 11.49
CA LEU A 227 7.00 -5.02 12.20
C LEU A 227 6.86 -5.37 13.68
N TYR A 228 7.83 -6.12 14.20
CA TYR A 228 7.82 -6.57 15.59
C TYR A 228 8.71 -5.67 16.46
N TYR A 229 8.19 -5.31 17.64
CA TYR A 229 8.81 -4.42 18.61
C TYR A 229 8.86 -5.12 19.98
N PRO A 230 9.88 -5.96 20.26
CA PRO A 230 9.91 -6.79 21.47
C PRO A 230 9.92 -5.98 22.79
N GLY A 231 10.39 -4.73 22.76
CA GLY A 231 10.35 -3.81 23.91
C GLY A 231 9.14 -2.88 23.96
N GLY A 232 8.23 -2.99 23.00
CA GLY A 232 7.24 -1.98 22.67
C GLY A 232 7.80 -0.88 21.77
N LEU A 233 6.91 -0.03 21.24
CA LEU A 233 7.29 1.19 20.56
C LEU A 233 7.81 2.22 21.58
N PRO A 234 8.61 3.22 21.13
CA PRO A 234 8.87 4.40 21.93
C PRO A 234 7.56 5.05 22.38
N GLU A 235 7.52 5.64 23.57
CA GLU A 235 6.29 6.18 24.19
C GLU A 235 5.56 7.18 23.28
N GLU A 236 6.31 8.02 22.57
CA GLU A 236 5.79 8.97 21.59
C GLU A 236 5.08 8.31 20.39
N LYS A 237 5.34 7.02 20.14
CA LYS A 237 4.75 6.20 19.07
C LYS A 237 3.67 5.23 19.57
N GLU A 238 3.47 5.12 20.88
CA GLU A 238 2.48 4.23 21.51
C GLU A 238 1.03 4.74 21.35
N GLY A 239 0.84 5.98 20.89
CA GLY A 239 -0.48 6.58 20.70
C GLY A 239 -1.33 5.93 19.59
N TYR A 240 -2.63 6.24 19.60
CA TYR A 240 -3.58 5.80 18.58
C TYR A 240 -3.29 6.36 17.19
N ILE A 241 -3.72 5.65 16.15
CA ILE A 241 -3.82 6.19 14.78
C ILE A 241 -4.81 7.33 14.84
N SER A 242 -4.41 8.49 14.35
CA SER A 242 -5.29 9.65 14.28
C SER A 242 -5.60 10.04 12.85
N GLN A 243 -4.68 9.75 11.92
CA GLN A 243 -4.89 9.98 10.50
C GLN A 243 -4.38 8.81 9.66
N ALA A 244 -5.09 8.56 8.57
CA ALA A 244 -4.70 7.72 7.46
C ALA A 244 -4.45 8.63 6.25
N VAL A 245 -3.24 8.60 5.69
CA VAL A 245 -2.85 9.40 4.53
C VAL A 245 -2.60 8.46 3.37
N ILE A 246 -3.35 8.61 2.29
CA ILE A 246 -3.13 7.87 1.05
C ILE A 246 -2.67 8.85 -0.02
N THR A 247 -1.54 8.58 -0.66
CA THR A 247 -1.10 9.29 -1.86
C THR A 247 -0.97 8.34 -3.03
N GLY A 248 -1.29 8.83 -4.21
CA GLY A 248 -1.24 8.07 -5.46
C GLY A 248 -0.40 8.78 -6.50
N GLN A 249 0.30 8.03 -7.34
CA GLN A 249 1.00 8.54 -8.51
C GLN A 249 0.61 7.72 -9.74
N GLY A 250 0.49 8.37 -10.89
CA GLY A 250 0.29 7.68 -12.17
C GLY A 250 -1.15 7.21 -12.40
N MET A 251 -2.11 7.73 -11.64
CA MET A 251 -3.53 7.38 -11.74
C MET A 251 -4.38 8.64 -11.94
N PRO A 252 -5.34 8.66 -12.88
CA PRO A 252 -6.21 9.82 -13.06
C PRO A 252 -7.15 10.03 -11.87
N ALA A 253 -7.62 8.93 -11.27
CA ALA A 253 -8.44 8.94 -10.06
C ALA A 253 -8.38 7.59 -9.32
N LEU A 254 -8.68 7.63 -8.02
CA LEU A 254 -9.00 6.50 -7.15
C LEU A 254 -10.41 6.71 -6.60
N VAL A 255 -11.17 5.64 -6.39
CA VAL A 255 -12.49 5.76 -5.73
C VAL A 255 -12.46 4.93 -4.46
N LEU A 256 -12.57 5.59 -3.31
CA LEU A 256 -12.69 4.94 -2.01
C LEU A 256 -14.13 4.45 -1.84
N THR A 257 -14.30 3.13 -1.75
CA THR A 257 -15.61 2.46 -1.72
C THR A 257 -16.07 2.12 -0.31
N ASP A 258 -15.12 1.82 0.57
CA ASP A 258 -15.38 1.56 1.98
C ASP A 258 -14.17 1.93 2.83
N GLU A 259 -14.43 2.18 4.10
CA GLU A 259 -13.41 2.42 5.11
C GLU A 259 -13.92 2.06 6.49
N TYR A 260 -13.01 1.62 7.34
CA TYR A 260 -13.34 1.27 8.71
C TYR A 260 -12.18 1.56 9.64
N SER A 261 -12.49 2.19 10.78
CA SER A 261 -11.56 2.38 11.87
C SER A 261 -12.19 1.90 13.18
N GLY A 262 -11.40 1.26 14.02
CA GLY A 262 -11.86 0.73 15.30
C GLY A 262 -10.81 0.84 16.39
N ARG A 263 -11.21 0.49 17.62
CA ARG A 263 -10.34 0.46 18.80
C ARG A 263 -10.16 -0.95 19.30
#